data_AF-A0A1F5X2W6-F1
#
_entry.id   AF-A0A1F5X2W6-F1
#
_cell.length_a   1.000
_cell.length_b   1.000
_cell.length_c   1.000
_cell.angle_alpha   90.00
_cell.angle_beta   90.00
_cell.angle_gamma   90.00
#
_symmetry.space_group_name_H-M   'P 1'
#
loop_
_entity.id
_entity.type
_entity.pdbx_description
1 polymer ?
#
loop_
_entity_poly.entity_id
_entity_poly.type
_entity_poly.pdbx_seq_one_letter_code
_entity_poly.pdbx_strand_id
1 'polypeptide(L)' 'MNIFEKFTNYLKDTRQEMRHVNWPTRQNTVRFTLLVIGASIILAAFLGLLDIVFQYLLNNFVL' A
#
# COMPACT_ATOMS: atom_id res chain seq x y z
N MET A 1 28.67 30.74 -0.08
CA MET A 1 27.41 30.01 0.12
C MET A 1 27.75 28.57 0.41
N ASN A 2 27.67 28.19 1.68
CA ASN A 2 28.16 26.89 2.16
C ASN A 2 27.20 25.79 1.69
N ILE A 3 27.72 24.58 1.42
CA ILE A 3 26.89 23.40 1.06
C ILE A 3 25.75 23.18 2.08
N PHE A 4 26.01 23.49 3.34
CA PHE A 4 25.03 23.43 4.42
C PHE A 4 23.84 24.38 4.20
N GLU A 5 24.08 25.61 3.74
CA GLU A 5 23.03 26.59 3.44
C GLU A 5 22.19 26.18 2.23
N LYS A 6 22.81 25.60 1.20
CA LYS A 6 22.09 25.05 0.03
C LYS A 6 21.15 23.92 0.43
N PHE A 7 21.60 23.02 1.30
CA PHE A 7 20.79 21.91 1.79
C PHE A 7 19.60 22.38 2.65
N THR A 8 19.82 23.33 3.56
CA THR A 8 18.74 23.90 4.37
C THR A 8 17.71 24.66 3.52
N ASN A 9 18.16 25.37 2.49
CA ASN A 9 17.26 26.06 1.55
C ASN A 9 16.45 25.05 0.72
N TYR A 10 17.08 23.99 0.22
CA TYR A 10 16.38 22.93 -0.51
C TYR A 10 15.27 22.25 0.32
N LEU A 11 15.51 21.97 1.61
CA LEU A 11 14.49 21.42 2.50
C LEU A 11 13.36 22.43 2.77
N LYS A 12 13.69 23.72 2.85
CA LYS A 12 12.70 24.79 3.05
C LYS A 12 11.79 24.92 1.82
N ASP A 13 12.37 24.89 0.63
CA ASP A 13 11.65 24.96 -0.64
C ASP A 13 10.78 23.70 -0.83
N THR A 14 11.33 22.52 -0.55
CA THR A 14 10.56 21.25 -0.59
C THR A 14 9.38 21.26 0.37
N ARG A 15 9.54 21.82 1.58
CA ARG A 15 8.44 21.97 2.55
C ARG A 15 7.36 22.95 2.04
N GLN A 16 7.75 23.97 1.30
CA GLN A 16 6.82 24.94 0.71
C GLN A 16 6.03 24.32 -0.45
N GLU A 17 6.66 23.48 -1.28
CA GLU A 17 5.97 22.70 -2.32
C GLU A 17 5.03 21.65 -1.74
N MET A 18 5.46 20.92 -0.69
CA MET A 18 4.62 19.92 -0.01
C MET A 18 3.34 20.51 0.61
N ARG A 19 3.29 21.83 0.87
CA ARG A 19 2.08 22.52 1.34
C ARG A 19 1.06 22.77 0.23
N HIS A 20 1.50 22.81 -1.02
CA HIS A 20 0.61 22.93 -2.19
C HIS A 20 0.06 21.58 -2.65
N VAL A 21 0.53 20.48 -2.06
CA VAL A 21 0.00 19.14 -2.32
C VAL A 21 -1.39 19.02 -1.72
N ASN A 22 -2.37 18.72 -2.56
CA ASN A 22 -3.74 18.43 -2.15
C ASN A 22 -3.81 17.03 -1.54
N TRP A 23 -3.53 16.91 -0.26
CA TRP A 23 -3.67 15.66 0.48
C TRP A 23 -5.14 15.24 0.55
N PRO A 24 -5.43 13.94 0.43
CA PRO A 24 -6.79 13.43 0.55
C PRO A 24 -7.38 13.79 1.93
N THR A 25 -8.68 14.07 1.96
CA THR A 25 -9.38 14.29 3.21
C THR A 25 -9.36 13.01 4.06
N ARG A 26 -9.42 13.15 5.39
CA ARG A 26 -9.43 11.99 6.32
C ARG A 26 -10.49 10.95 5.96
N GLN A 27 -11.65 11.40 5.48
CA GLN A 27 -12.74 10.51 5.04
C GLN A 27 -12.35 9.68 3.81
N ASN A 28 -11.69 10.30 2.83
CA ASN A 28 -11.25 9.61 1.62
C ASN A 28 -10.17 8.57 1.95
N THR A 29 -9.21 8.93 2.81
CA THR A 29 -8.18 7.99 3.28
C THR A 29 -8.79 6.76 3.92
N VAL A 30 -9.74 6.94 4.85
CA VAL A 30 -10.40 5.82 5.54
C VAL A 30 -11.18 4.94 4.54
N ARG A 31 -11.89 5.53 3.58
CA ARG A 31 -12.61 4.78 2.53
C ARG A 31 -11.66 3.95 1.69
N PHE A 32 -10.53 4.52 1.25
CA PHE A 32 -9.53 3.77 0.48
C PHE A 32 -8.90 2.65 1.30
N THR A 33 -8.57 2.89 2.57
CA THR A 33 -8.04 1.85 3.45
C THR A 33 -9.04 0.71 3.65
N LEU A 34 -10.33 1.00 3.87
CA LEU A 34 -11.37 -0.02 3.98
C LEU A 34 -11.53 -0.83 2.69
N LEU A 35 -11.46 -0.18 1.53
CA LEU A 35 -11.50 -0.85 0.23
C LEU A 35 -10.32 -1.82 0.07
N VAL A 36 -9.10 -1.38 0.40
CA VAL A 36 -7.90 -2.23 0.35
C VAL A 36 -8.02 -3.41 1.30
N ILE A 37 -8.47 -3.19 2.54
CA ILE A 37 -8.69 -4.27 3.51
C ILE A 37 -9.68 -5.30 2.95
N GLY A 38 -10.81 -4.84 2.40
CA GLY A 38 -11.79 -5.73 1.78
C GLY A 38 -11.21 -6.53 0.62
N ALA A 39 -10.47 -5.88 -0.28
CA ALA A 39 -9.81 -6.53 -1.41
C ALA A 39 -8.77 -7.57 -0.95
N SER A 40 -7.98 -7.26 0.08
CA SER A 40 -7.00 -8.18 0.65
C SER A 40 -7.65 -9.42 1.27
N ILE A 41 -8.79 -9.27 1.95
CA ILE A 41 -9.55 -10.40 2.51
C ILE A 41 -10.06 -11.31 1.39
N ILE A 42 -10.63 -10.73 0.32
CA ILE A 42 -11.11 -11.49 -0.83
C ILE A 42 -9.96 -12.27 -1.48
N LEU A 43 -8.81 -11.62 -1.68
CA LEU A 43 -7.63 -12.26 -2.27
C LEU A 43 -7.11 -13.39 -1.37
N ALA A 44 -7.03 -13.16 -0.06
CA ALA A 44 -6.60 -14.17 0.90
C ALA A 44 -7.52 -15.39 0.90
N ALA A 45 -8.84 -15.19 0.87
CA ALA A 45 -9.81 -16.28 0.76
C ALA A 45 -9.66 -17.02 -0.57
N PHE A 46 -9.50 -16.31 -1.69
CA PHE A 46 -9.33 -16.92 -3.00
C PHE A 46 -8.06 -17.79 -3.07
N LEU A 47 -6.91 -17.24 -2.65
CA LEU A 47 -5.65 -17.98 -2.63
C LEU A 47 -5.71 -19.16 -1.66
N GLY A 48 -6.26 -18.97 -0.45
CA GLY A 48 -6.40 -20.05 0.52
C GLY A 48 -7.30 -21.19 0.03
N LEU A 49 -8.38 -20.89 -0.70
CA LEU A 49 -9.20 -21.92 -1.34
C LEU A 49 -8.42 -22.69 -2.42
N LEU A 50 -7.65 -21.97 -3.25
CA LEU A 50 -6.81 -22.61 -4.26
C LEU A 50 -5.76 -23.52 -3.63
N ASP A 51 -5.12 -23.10 -2.53
CA ASP A 51 -4.14 -23.91 -1.81
C ASP A 51 -4.75 -25.22 -1.30
N ILE A 52 -5.98 -25.18 -0.75
CA ILE A 52 -6.70 -26.39 -0.30
C ILE A 52 -7.00 -27.32 -1.49
N VAL A 53 -7.48 -26.77 -2.61
CA VAL A 53 -7.80 -27.55 -3.81
C VAL A 53 -6.54 -28.20 -4.37
N PHE A 54 -5.43 -27.46 -4.46
CA PHE A 54 -4.16 -27.99 -4.94
C PHE A 54 -3.58 -29.04 -3.99
N GLN A 55 -3.65 -28.84 -2.66
CA GLN A 55 -3.24 -29.84 -1.68
C GLN A 55 -4.04 -31.14 -1.82
N TYR A 56 -5.36 -31.04 -1.97
CA TYR A 56 -6.23 -32.20 -2.16
C TYR A 56 -5.89 -32.95 -3.45
N LEU A 57 -5.72 -32.23 -4.56
CA LEU A 57 -5.39 -32.83 -5.85
C LEU A 57 -4.01 -33.51 -5.82
N LEU A 58 -2.99 -32.84 -5.29
CA LEU A 58 -1.64 -33.40 -5.21
C LEU A 58 -1.60 -34.64 -4.31
N ASN A 59 -2.26 -34.61 -3.16
CA ASN A 59 -2.27 -35.73 -2.23
C ASN A 59 -3.04 -36.96 -2.75
N ASN A 60 -4.04 -36.77 -3.61
CA ASN A 60 -4.85 -37.88 -4.14
C ASN A 60 -4.37 -38.41 -5.50
N PHE A 61 -3.66 -37.60 -6.30
CA PHE A 61 -3.22 -38.00 -7.65
C PHE A 61 -1.71 -38.29 -7.76
N VAL A 62 -0.86 -37.75 -6.88
CA VAL A 62 0.61 -37.85 -7.02
C VAL A 62 1.25 -38.70 -5.91
N LEU A 63 0.82 -38.52 -4.66
CA LEU A 63 1.20 -39.35 -3.52
C LEU A 63 0.26 -40.56 -3.40
#